data_AF-A0A8J6FJB1-F1
#
_entry.id   AF-A0A8J6FJB1-F1
#
_cell.length_a   1.000
_cell.length_b   1.000
_cell.length_c   1.000
_cell.angle_alpha   90.00
_cell.angle_beta   90.00
_cell.angle_gamma   90.00
#
_symmetry.space_group_name_H-M   'P 1'
#
loop_
_entity.id
_entity.type
_entity.pdbx_description
1 polymer ?
#
loop_
_entity_poly.entity_id
_entity_poly.type
_entity_poly.pdbx_seq_one_letter_code
_entity_poly.pdbx_strand_id
1 'polypeptide(L)'
;MEGFSEELVSALKEVVSHSNWQCVGHKERFKAPCTKFYSEDGEHLVLIHTRGTFYAMDSACPHEGGPLEQGDIEELCDGRLALNCPWHDFEFCLDDGSSSSGLQNQVYEVKVCEGKVYIQTQNALSLTPWKKTPPKQPGGCTGDTGNKQVIDDECSLTYWASKILCTPDAEEKAKLTHRVQEMWNAGKITEIGHKEPPEHPSRMENLTIVQPGQIKRGKGGTLTSRIALLHSLANIEQWAIDLSWDIIARFATFQLQSGERLPREFFSDFVKVAGDEAKHYCLLEKRLVELGSHFGALPVHDGLWQSAEDTAHDLLGRLAIVHMVHEARGLDVHPQMLQRFLAQGDKGSAQVLEVIYTDEITHVAAGLKWFTYICNMEQRDCLSTFHQMVPLHFRGYLKPPFNTEGRKSAGMTEEWYLPLVKPS
;
A
#
# COMPACT_ATOMS: atom_id res chain seq x y z
N MET A 1 13.52 22.38 -44.72
CA MET A 1 13.36 21.13 -43.94
C MET A 1 12.84 21.38 -42.52
N GLU A 2 12.28 22.57 -42.21
CA GLU A 2 11.76 22.88 -40.86
C GLU A 2 10.22 22.99 -40.80
N GLY A 3 9.52 23.23 -41.92
CA GLY A 3 8.05 23.30 -41.92
C GLY A 3 7.34 21.93 -41.86
N PHE A 4 8.03 20.85 -42.25
CA PHE A 4 7.42 19.51 -42.31
C PHE A 4 7.26 18.85 -40.93
N SER A 5 8.03 19.27 -39.91
CA SER A 5 7.90 18.70 -38.56
C SER A 5 6.84 19.41 -37.72
N GLU A 6 6.63 20.72 -37.91
CA GLU A 6 5.59 21.44 -37.18
C GLU A 6 4.18 21.07 -37.67
N GLU A 7 3.99 20.91 -38.99
CA GLU A 7 2.70 20.42 -39.53
C GLU A 7 2.41 18.97 -39.14
N LEU A 8 3.43 18.10 -39.05
CA LEU A 8 3.23 16.72 -38.59
C LEU A 8 2.91 16.65 -37.09
N VAL A 9 3.55 17.48 -36.27
CA VAL A 9 3.26 17.56 -34.83
C VAL A 9 1.90 18.20 -34.56
N SER A 10 1.49 19.19 -35.35
CA SER A 10 0.15 19.78 -35.27
C SER A 10 -0.93 18.81 -35.74
N ALA A 11 -0.70 18.10 -36.85
CA ALA A 11 -1.62 17.07 -37.35
C ALA A 11 -1.68 15.84 -36.42
N LEU A 12 -0.57 15.43 -35.81
CA LEU A 12 -0.57 14.39 -34.76
C LEU A 12 -1.29 14.87 -33.50
N LYS A 13 -1.13 16.13 -33.08
CA LYS A 13 -1.91 16.71 -31.98
C LYS A 13 -3.39 16.77 -32.31
N GLU A 14 -3.79 17.08 -33.55
CA GLU A 14 -5.19 17.05 -33.97
C GLU A 14 -5.76 15.62 -34.06
N VAL A 15 -5.00 14.66 -34.57
CA VAL A 15 -5.43 13.25 -34.66
C VAL A 15 -5.50 12.59 -33.27
N VAL A 16 -4.57 12.91 -32.36
CA VAL A 16 -4.60 12.47 -30.95
C VAL A 16 -5.68 13.21 -30.16
N SER A 17 -5.92 14.50 -30.42
CA SER A 17 -6.99 15.26 -29.74
C SER A 17 -8.39 14.82 -30.15
N HIS A 18 -8.56 14.23 -31.33
CA HIS A 18 -9.85 13.67 -31.76
C HIS A 18 -10.10 12.24 -31.26
N SER A 19 -9.07 11.54 -30.76
CA SER A 19 -9.15 10.10 -30.41
C SER A 19 -9.38 9.80 -28.93
N ASN A 20 -9.28 10.79 -28.03
CA ASN A 20 -9.30 10.59 -26.56
C ASN A 20 -10.51 11.22 -25.85
N TRP A 21 -11.63 11.45 -26.54
CA TRP A 21 -12.85 11.99 -25.91
C TRP A 21 -13.87 10.88 -25.65
N GLN A 22 -14.11 10.57 -24.38
CA GLN A 22 -15.10 9.59 -23.97
C GLN A 22 -16.47 10.25 -23.79
N CYS A 23 -17.46 9.80 -24.57
CA CYS A 23 -18.85 10.24 -24.41
C CYS A 23 -19.48 9.53 -23.20
N VAL A 24 -19.70 10.25 -22.11
CA VAL A 24 -20.24 9.67 -20.87
C VAL A 24 -21.76 9.67 -20.78
N GLY A 25 -22.45 10.48 -21.62
CA GLY A 25 -23.91 10.47 -21.73
C GLY A 25 -24.52 11.86 -21.97
N HIS A 26 -25.85 11.92 -22.03
CA HIS A 26 -26.61 13.16 -22.19
C HIS A 26 -26.63 13.96 -20.88
N LYS A 27 -26.46 15.29 -20.93
CA LYS A 27 -26.28 16.15 -19.76
C LYS A 27 -27.44 16.07 -18.74
N GLU A 28 -28.67 15.83 -19.19
CA GLU A 28 -29.87 15.73 -18.34
C GLU A 28 -29.88 14.47 -17.47
N ARG A 29 -28.98 13.51 -17.73
CA ARG A 29 -28.75 12.34 -16.89
C ARG A 29 -27.98 12.69 -15.60
N PHE A 30 -27.15 13.72 -15.62
CA PHE A 30 -26.27 14.10 -14.52
C PHE A 30 -26.89 15.19 -13.65
N LYS A 31 -27.96 14.81 -12.93
CA LYS A 31 -28.70 15.72 -12.03
C LYS A 31 -28.07 15.85 -10.64
N ALA A 32 -27.32 14.84 -10.22
CA ALA A 32 -26.57 14.88 -8.96
C ALA A 32 -25.35 15.81 -9.11
N PRO A 33 -24.93 16.52 -8.04
CA PRO A 33 -23.78 17.41 -8.09
C PRO A 33 -22.49 16.66 -8.43
N CYS A 34 -22.35 15.41 -7.98
CA CYS A 34 -21.22 14.54 -8.28
C CYS A 34 -21.71 13.20 -8.83
N THR A 35 -21.06 12.68 -9.88
CA THR A 35 -21.33 11.36 -10.47
C THR A 35 -20.02 10.61 -10.69
N LYS A 36 -19.87 9.43 -10.10
CA LYS A 36 -18.67 8.59 -10.23
C LYS A 36 -18.66 7.81 -11.55
N PHE A 37 -17.50 7.75 -12.19
CA PHE A 37 -17.19 6.87 -13.32
C PHE A 37 -16.06 5.92 -12.98
N TYR A 38 -16.27 4.65 -13.28
CA TYR A 38 -15.29 3.59 -13.21
C TYR A 38 -14.49 3.53 -14.50
N SER A 39 -13.24 3.97 -14.44
CA SER A 39 -12.24 3.73 -15.47
C SER A 39 -11.78 2.28 -15.46
N GLU A 40 -11.39 1.76 -16.63
CA GLU A 40 -10.93 0.37 -16.82
C GLU A 40 -9.58 0.05 -16.15
N ASP A 41 -8.72 1.05 -15.99
CA ASP A 41 -7.41 0.99 -15.32
C ASP A 41 -7.50 1.09 -13.79
N GLY A 42 -8.70 1.36 -13.25
CA GLY A 42 -8.94 1.52 -11.82
C GLY A 42 -8.80 2.95 -11.29
N GLU A 43 -8.33 3.91 -12.10
CA GLU A 43 -8.29 5.33 -11.72
C GLU A 43 -9.65 5.96 -12.00
N HIS A 44 -10.56 5.84 -11.04
CA HIS A 44 -11.95 6.28 -11.20
C HIS A 44 -12.08 7.79 -11.13
N LEU A 45 -13.00 8.37 -11.89
CA LEU A 45 -13.22 9.80 -11.98
C LEU A 45 -14.54 10.19 -11.29
N VAL A 46 -14.62 11.44 -10.87
CA VAL A 46 -15.88 12.09 -10.51
C VAL A 46 -16.17 13.19 -11.52
N LEU A 47 -17.37 13.14 -12.11
CA LEU A 47 -17.94 14.23 -12.88
C LEU A 47 -18.73 15.14 -11.93
N ILE A 48 -18.33 16.41 -11.85
CA ILE A 48 -18.99 17.44 -11.06
C ILE A 48 -19.86 18.30 -11.96
N HIS A 49 -21.12 18.54 -11.57
CA HIS A 49 -22.04 19.45 -12.22
C HIS A 49 -22.49 20.54 -11.26
N THR A 50 -22.03 21.76 -11.50
CA THR A 50 -22.35 22.93 -10.67
C THR A 50 -22.44 24.19 -11.51
N ARG A 51 -23.35 25.10 -11.13
CA ARG A 51 -23.61 26.37 -11.84
C ARG A 51 -23.78 26.21 -13.37
N GLY A 52 -24.32 25.08 -13.83
CA GLY A 52 -24.54 24.76 -15.25
C GLY A 52 -23.28 24.37 -16.04
N THR A 53 -22.14 24.20 -15.37
CA THR A 53 -20.84 23.81 -15.95
C THR A 53 -20.45 22.43 -15.44
N PHE A 54 -19.73 21.66 -16.26
CA PHE A 54 -19.22 20.35 -15.91
C PHE A 54 -17.71 20.38 -15.71
N TYR A 55 -17.24 19.69 -14.69
CA TYR A 55 -15.82 19.49 -14.35
C TYR A 55 -15.59 18.00 -14.12
N ALA A 56 -14.35 17.55 -14.28
CA ALA A 56 -13.99 16.18 -13.96
C ALA A 56 -12.62 16.14 -13.28
N MET A 57 -12.50 15.30 -12.25
CA MET A 57 -11.25 15.02 -11.56
C MET A 57 -11.20 13.58 -11.07
N ASP A 58 -10.06 13.14 -10.52
CA ASP A 58 -10.01 11.82 -9.88
C ASP A 58 -11.02 11.76 -8.72
N SER A 59 -11.73 10.64 -8.63
CA SER A 59 -12.69 10.40 -7.55
C SER A 59 -12.02 10.13 -6.20
N ALA A 60 -10.72 9.80 -6.20
CA ALA A 60 -9.96 9.54 -4.99
C ALA A 60 -9.11 10.76 -4.62
N CYS A 61 -9.27 11.26 -3.39
CA CYS A 61 -8.49 12.38 -2.88
C CYS A 61 -6.99 12.05 -2.87
N PRO A 62 -6.11 12.92 -3.41
CA PRO A 62 -4.68 12.66 -3.51
C PRO A 62 -3.97 12.51 -2.16
N HIS A 63 -4.58 12.94 -1.05
CA HIS A 63 -4.06 12.72 0.31
C HIS A 63 -4.06 11.23 0.70
N GLU A 64 -5.24 10.67 0.98
CA GLU A 64 -5.41 9.30 1.48
C GLU A 64 -6.48 8.50 0.73
N GLY A 65 -6.94 8.95 -0.44
CA GLY A 65 -7.87 8.21 -1.29
C GLY A 65 -9.35 8.41 -0.97
N GLY A 66 -9.70 9.43 -0.20
CA GLY A 66 -11.09 9.73 0.17
C GLY A 66 -12.02 9.94 -1.03
N PRO A 67 -13.31 9.51 -0.95
CA PRO A 67 -14.24 9.53 -2.06
C PRO A 67 -14.76 10.94 -2.33
N LEU A 68 -14.15 11.65 -3.26
CA LEU A 68 -14.52 13.02 -3.62
C LEU A 68 -15.92 13.12 -4.22
N GLU A 69 -16.48 12.03 -4.74
CA GLU A 69 -17.88 12.00 -5.17
C GLU A 69 -18.89 12.22 -4.03
N GLN A 70 -18.44 12.09 -2.77
CA GLN A 70 -19.23 12.37 -1.56
C GLN A 70 -18.87 13.73 -0.94
N GLY A 71 -17.99 14.50 -1.58
CA GLY A 71 -17.53 15.80 -1.12
C GLY A 71 -18.51 16.93 -1.42
N ASP A 72 -18.44 17.98 -0.61
CA ASP A 72 -19.19 19.23 -0.81
C ASP A 72 -18.46 20.16 -1.78
N ILE A 73 -19.20 20.95 -2.55
CA ILE A 73 -18.65 21.95 -3.48
C ILE A 73 -18.73 23.32 -2.81
N GLU A 74 -17.59 23.96 -2.60
CA GLU A 74 -17.47 25.25 -1.93
C GLU A 74 -16.76 26.28 -2.81
N GLU A 75 -16.85 27.55 -2.41
CA GLU A 75 -16.19 28.67 -3.10
C GLU A 75 -14.94 29.10 -2.31
N LEU A 76 -13.81 29.15 -3.00
CA LEU A 76 -12.53 29.61 -2.47
C LEU A 76 -12.53 31.14 -2.31
N CYS A 77 -11.58 31.66 -1.53
CA CYS A 77 -11.46 33.10 -1.28
C CYS A 77 -11.20 33.94 -2.54
N ASP A 78 -10.73 33.32 -3.62
CA ASP A 78 -10.50 33.95 -4.93
C ASP A 78 -11.69 33.82 -5.89
N GLY A 79 -12.81 33.23 -5.43
CA GLY A 79 -14.05 33.05 -6.19
C GLY A 79 -14.09 31.79 -7.06
N ARG A 80 -13.01 30.99 -7.09
CA ARG A 80 -13.01 29.69 -7.78
C ARG A 80 -13.76 28.65 -6.97
N LEU A 81 -14.29 27.63 -7.64
CA LEU A 81 -14.97 26.53 -6.96
C LEU A 81 -13.97 25.43 -6.60
N ALA A 82 -14.21 24.76 -5.48
CA ALA A 82 -13.45 23.60 -5.06
C ALA A 82 -14.36 22.48 -4.56
N LEU A 83 -13.89 21.24 -4.72
CA LEU A 83 -14.51 20.05 -4.14
C LEU A 83 -13.76 19.66 -2.88
N ASN A 84 -14.47 19.59 -1.76
CA ASN A 84 -13.89 19.28 -0.46
C ASN A 84 -13.90 17.78 -0.19
N CYS A 85 -12.76 17.26 0.21
CA CYS A 85 -12.65 15.86 0.58
C CYS A 85 -13.41 15.58 1.89
N PRO A 86 -14.38 14.63 1.90
CA PRO A 86 -15.22 14.37 3.08
C PRO A 86 -14.47 13.77 4.27
N TRP A 87 -13.22 13.32 4.07
CA TRP A 87 -12.41 12.73 5.14
C TRP A 87 -11.60 13.77 5.92
N HIS A 88 -11.08 14.79 5.22
CA HIS A 88 -10.03 15.67 5.74
C HIS A 88 -10.28 17.16 5.48
N ASP A 89 -11.38 17.50 4.81
CA ASP A 89 -11.78 18.86 4.42
C ASP A 89 -10.74 19.59 3.57
N PHE A 90 -9.87 18.84 2.87
CA PHE A 90 -8.99 19.41 1.87
C PHE A 90 -9.77 19.73 0.61
N GLU A 91 -9.69 20.98 0.20
CA GLU A 91 -10.35 21.54 -0.96
C GLU A 91 -9.47 21.38 -2.20
N PHE A 92 -10.08 20.97 -3.32
CA PHE A 92 -9.42 20.85 -4.62
C PHE A 92 -10.13 21.72 -5.63
N CYS A 93 -9.44 22.73 -6.16
CA CYS A 93 -9.98 23.64 -7.16
C CYS A 93 -10.48 22.85 -8.39
N LEU A 94 -11.70 23.14 -8.84
CA LEU A 94 -12.32 22.42 -9.96
C LEU A 94 -11.63 22.70 -11.31
N ASP A 95 -10.96 23.85 -11.43
CA ASP A 95 -10.32 24.29 -12.68
C ASP A 95 -8.95 23.65 -12.89
N ASP A 96 -8.15 23.56 -11.82
CA ASP A 96 -6.75 23.14 -11.91
C ASP A 96 -6.36 22.02 -10.95
N GLY A 97 -7.23 21.60 -10.03
CA GLY A 97 -6.99 20.54 -9.05
C GLY A 97 -6.13 20.93 -7.84
N SER A 98 -5.71 22.18 -7.72
CA SER A 98 -4.83 22.65 -6.64
C SER A 98 -5.56 22.78 -5.29
N SER A 99 -4.82 22.62 -4.19
CA SER A 99 -5.30 22.77 -2.82
C SER A 99 -4.38 23.72 -2.02
N SER A 100 -4.93 24.50 -1.08
CA SER A 100 -4.11 25.35 -0.17
C SER A 100 -3.17 24.53 0.72
N SER A 101 -3.47 23.24 0.89
CA SER A 101 -2.61 22.28 1.60
C SER A 101 -1.33 21.90 0.83
N GLY A 102 -1.18 22.34 -0.42
CA GLY A 102 -0.09 21.97 -1.32
C GLY A 102 -0.30 20.64 -2.04
N LEU A 103 -1.45 20.00 -1.86
CA LEU A 103 -1.86 18.81 -2.62
C LEU A 103 -2.42 19.19 -4.00
N GLN A 104 -2.34 18.23 -4.93
CA GLN A 104 -2.76 18.40 -6.32
C GLN A 104 -3.58 17.20 -6.78
N ASN A 105 -4.79 17.45 -7.28
CA ASN A 105 -5.65 16.44 -7.90
C ASN A 105 -5.55 16.51 -9.44
N GLN A 106 -5.79 15.40 -10.14
CA GLN A 106 -5.91 15.39 -11.58
C GLN A 106 -7.24 16.01 -12.00
N VAL A 107 -7.22 16.97 -12.91
CA VAL A 107 -8.42 17.45 -13.61
C VAL A 107 -8.41 16.97 -15.05
N TYR A 108 -9.59 16.76 -15.62
CA TYR A 108 -9.79 16.33 -16.99
C TYR A 108 -10.60 17.38 -17.74
N GLU A 109 -10.25 17.61 -19.01
CA GLU A 109 -11.06 18.51 -19.84
C GLU A 109 -12.44 17.90 -20.07
N VAL A 110 -13.48 18.72 -19.88
CA VAL A 110 -14.87 18.36 -20.13
C VAL A 110 -15.47 19.31 -21.14
N LYS A 111 -16.12 18.74 -22.17
CA LYS A 111 -16.89 19.53 -23.15
C LYS A 111 -18.30 18.99 -23.30
N VAL A 112 -19.23 19.88 -23.62
CA VAL A 112 -20.61 19.52 -23.94
C VAL A 112 -20.86 19.81 -25.41
N CYS A 113 -21.09 18.77 -26.21
CA CYS A 113 -21.39 18.87 -27.63
C CYS A 113 -22.74 18.22 -27.90
N GLU A 114 -23.66 18.93 -28.57
CA GLU A 114 -24.99 18.42 -28.94
C GLU A 114 -25.77 17.82 -27.74
N GLY A 115 -25.63 18.39 -26.54
CA GLY A 115 -26.30 17.92 -25.33
C GLY A 115 -25.62 16.73 -24.64
N LYS A 116 -24.55 16.16 -25.21
CA LYS A 116 -23.77 15.08 -24.60
C LYS A 116 -22.51 15.62 -23.93
N VAL A 117 -22.15 15.04 -22.79
CA VAL A 117 -20.94 15.35 -22.02
C VAL A 117 -19.82 14.42 -22.48
N TYR A 118 -18.65 14.99 -22.72
CA TYR A 118 -17.44 14.29 -23.12
C TYR A 118 -16.31 14.63 -22.15
N ILE A 119 -15.57 13.61 -21.71
CA ILE A 119 -14.40 13.76 -20.85
C ILE A 119 -13.17 13.34 -21.66
N GLN A 120 -12.10 14.15 -21.63
CA GLN A 120 -10.86 13.80 -22.31
C GLN A 120 -10.05 12.81 -21.46
N THR A 121 -10.06 11.55 -21.85
CA THR A 121 -9.28 10.48 -21.22
C THR A 121 -9.04 9.35 -22.22
N GLN A 122 -7.90 8.68 -22.08
CA GLN A 122 -7.55 7.52 -22.90
C GLN A 122 -8.31 6.25 -22.47
N ASN A 123 -8.86 6.25 -21.26
CA ASN A 123 -9.47 5.07 -20.65
C ASN A 123 -10.99 5.02 -20.87
N ALA A 124 -11.52 3.82 -21.07
CA ALA A 124 -12.96 3.63 -21.16
C ALA A 124 -13.67 3.89 -19.81
N LEU A 125 -14.73 4.70 -19.84
CA LEU A 125 -15.50 5.07 -18.65
C LEU A 125 -16.83 4.33 -18.56
N SER A 126 -17.15 3.82 -17.38
CA SER A 126 -18.40 3.12 -17.09
C SER A 126 -19.07 3.67 -15.83
N LEU A 127 -20.40 3.67 -15.78
CA LEU A 127 -21.16 4.01 -14.55
C LEU A 127 -21.25 2.83 -13.57
N THR A 128 -20.82 1.65 -13.98
CA THR A 128 -20.76 0.44 -13.15
C THR A 128 -19.35 -0.14 -13.14
N PRO A 129 -18.91 -0.77 -12.04
CA PRO A 129 -17.60 -1.41 -11.97
C PRO A 129 -17.37 -2.40 -13.12
N TRP A 130 -16.16 -2.43 -13.66
CA TRP A 130 -15.75 -3.40 -14.68
C TRP A 130 -15.66 -4.81 -14.06
N LYS A 131 -16.23 -5.81 -14.73
CA LYS A 131 -16.15 -7.21 -14.28
C LYS A 131 -14.76 -7.75 -14.61
N LYS A 132 -13.91 -8.00 -13.61
CA LYS A 132 -12.67 -8.78 -13.80
C LYS A 132 -13.04 -10.17 -14.32
N THR A 133 -12.49 -10.58 -15.46
CA THR A 133 -12.66 -11.94 -15.97
C THR A 133 -11.57 -12.81 -15.33
N PRO A 134 -11.89 -13.87 -14.57
CA PRO A 134 -10.87 -14.71 -13.96
C PRO A 134 -10.13 -15.54 -15.03
N PRO A 135 -8.83 -15.81 -14.87
CA PRO A 135 -8.10 -16.72 -15.75
C PRO A 135 -8.61 -18.16 -15.57
N LYS A 136 -8.78 -18.88 -16.68
CA LYS A 136 -9.20 -20.28 -16.74
C LYS A 136 -8.13 -21.21 -16.13
N GLN A 137 -8.51 -21.98 -15.11
CA GLN A 137 -7.73 -23.12 -14.60
C GLN A 137 -7.67 -24.25 -15.65
N PRO A 138 -6.52 -24.90 -15.88
CA PRO A 138 -6.47 -26.27 -16.35
C PRO A 138 -6.68 -27.19 -15.14
N GLY A 139 -7.78 -27.94 -15.03
CA GLY A 139 -7.87 -29.26 -15.65
C GLY A 139 -7.26 -30.32 -14.71
N GLY A 140 -8.05 -30.83 -13.77
CA GLY A 140 -7.61 -31.78 -12.76
C GLY A 140 -7.30 -33.18 -13.31
N CYS A 141 -6.37 -33.87 -12.65
CA CYS A 141 -6.23 -35.33 -12.72
C CYS A 141 -6.06 -35.90 -11.31
N THR A 142 -6.81 -36.96 -11.07
CA THR A 142 -6.98 -37.69 -9.82
C THR A 142 -5.84 -38.68 -9.56
N GLY A 143 -5.45 -38.80 -8.29
CA GLY A 143 -5.02 -40.04 -7.65
C GLY A 143 -3.51 -40.32 -7.65
N ASP A 144 -2.90 -40.26 -6.46
CA ASP A 144 -2.23 -41.43 -5.88
C ASP A 144 -2.01 -41.22 -4.37
N THR A 145 -2.58 -42.09 -3.54
CA THR A 145 -2.38 -42.12 -2.09
C THR A 145 -1.07 -42.86 -1.79
N GLY A 146 0.04 -42.13 -1.90
CA GLY A 146 1.37 -42.57 -1.51
C GLY A 146 1.74 -42.09 -0.11
N ASN A 147 1.82 -43.04 0.82
CA ASN A 147 2.28 -42.95 2.20
C ASN A 147 3.53 -42.03 2.36
N LYS A 148 3.35 -40.78 2.80
CA LYS A 148 4.45 -39.90 3.25
C LYS A 148 4.50 -39.91 4.76
N GLN A 149 5.60 -40.46 5.27
CA GLN A 149 6.10 -40.32 6.63
C GLN A 149 5.85 -38.89 7.12
N VAL A 150 4.98 -38.76 8.13
CA VAL A 150 4.74 -37.51 8.84
C VAL A 150 6.02 -37.20 9.61
N ILE A 151 6.86 -36.35 9.03
CA ILE A 151 7.91 -35.68 9.78
C ILE A 151 7.19 -34.85 10.83
N ASP A 152 7.63 -34.97 12.08
CA ASP A 152 7.07 -34.25 13.22
C ASP A 152 7.12 -32.73 12.94
N ASP A 153 5.99 -32.18 12.49
CA ASP A 153 5.85 -30.85 11.87
C ASP A 153 6.18 -29.73 12.87
N GLU A 154 6.12 -30.02 14.18
CA GLU A 154 6.31 -29.05 15.27
C GLU A 154 7.72 -28.44 15.35
N CYS A 155 8.68 -28.97 14.60
CA CYS A 155 10.08 -28.53 14.62
C CYS A 155 10.51 -27.67 13.42
N SER A 156 9.63 -27.42 12.45
CA SER A 156 9.99 -26.65 11.25
C SER A 156 9.65 -25.16 11.35
N LEU A 157 10.41 -24.31 10.65
CA LEU A 157 10.16 -22.87 10.62
C LEU A 157 8.76 -22.55 10.05
N THR A 158 8.35 -23.23 8.98
CA THR A 158 7.04 -23.02 8.36
C THR A 158 5.88 -23.43 9.26
N TYR A 159 6.04 -24.45 10.11
CA TYR A 159 5.03 -24.79 11.12
C TYR A 159 4.81 -23.64 12.08
N TRP A 160 5.90 -23.07 12.62
CA TRP A 160 5.82 -21.94 13.53
C TRP A 160 5.25 -20.69 12.86
N ALA A 161 5.66 -20.42 11.62
CA ALA A 161 5.10 -19.33 10.82
C ALA A 161 3.56 -19.49 10.66
N SER A 162 3.09 -20.67 10.25
CA SER A 162 1.66 -20.97 10.12
C SER A 162 0.92 -20.86 11.47
N LYS A 163 1.53 -21.34 12.55
CA LYS A 163 0.97 -21.22 13.91
C LYS A 163 0.83 -19.76 14.37
N ILE A 164 1.82 -18.92 14.08
CA ILE A 164 1.80 -17.48 14.41
C ILE A 164 0.72 -16.78 13.60
N LEU A 165 0.63 -17.04 12.29
CA LEU A 165 -0.41 -16.49 11.42
C LEU A 165 -1.83 -16.89 11.89
N CYS A 166 -1.98 -18.10 12.43
CA CYS A 166 -3.23 -18.59 13.02
C CYS A 166 -3.48 -18.15 14.47
N THR A 167 -2.57 -17.37 15.09
CA THR A 167 -2.75 -16.87 16.45
C THR A 167 -3.55 -15.56 16.41
N PRO A 168 -4.78 -15.50 16.97
CA PRO A 168 -5.65 -14.33 16.84
C PRO A 168 -5.31 -13.18 17.79
N ASP A 169 -4.81 -13.51 18.98
CA ASP A 169 -4.45 -12.52 20.00
C ASP A 169 -3.10 -11.86 19.65
N ALA A 170 -3.10 -10.52 19.66
CA ALA A 170 -1.98 -9.72 19.22
C ALA A 170 -0.75 -9.82 20.16
N GLU A 171 -0.98 -9.93 21.46
CA GLU A 171 0.08 -10.05 22.46
C GLU A 171 0.69 -11.47 22.43
N GLU A 172 -0.14 -12.50 22.33
CA GLU A 172 0.31 -13.88 22.19
C GLU A 172 1.04 -14.10 20.88
N LYS A 173 0.60 -13.48 19.78
CA LYS A 173 1.31 -13.49 18.49
C LYS A 173 2.71 -12.89 18.60
N ALA A 174 2.85 -11.74 19.24
CA ALA A 174 4.14 -11.10 19.46
C ALA A 174 5.07 -11.95 20.34
N LYS A 175 4.55 -12.49 21.46
CA LYS A 175 5.29 -13.42 22.34
C LYS A 175 5.76 -14.67 21.60
N LEU A 176 4.88 -15.25 20.78
CA LEU A 176 5.21 -16.44 20.01
C LEU A 176 6.29 -16.14 18.97
N THR A 177 6.20 -14.98 18.31
CA THR A 177 7.22 -14.50 17.36
C THR A 177 8.59 -14.37 18.01
N HIS A 178 8.71 -13.71 19.17
CA HIS A 178 9.98 -13.61 19.90
C HIS A 178 10.51 -14.98 20.32
N ARG A 179 9.66 -15.86 20.83
CA ARG A 179 10.05 -17.24 21.20
C ARG A 179 10.62 -18.00 20.00
N VAL A 180 10.01 -17.88 18.82
CA VAL A 180 10.48 -18.57 17.61
C VAL A 180 11.77 -17.95 17.10
N GLN A 181 11.92 -16.63 17.16
CA GLN A 181 13.18 -15.94 16.86
C GLN A 181 14.32 -16.43 17.75
N GLU A 182 14.10 -16.53 19.07
CA GLU A 182 15.08 -17.07 20.02
C GLU A 182 15.45 -18.53 19.70
N MET A 183 14.46 -19.38 19.39
CA MET A 183 14.70 -20.77 19.01
C MET A 183 15.48 -20.88 17.70
N TRP A 184 15.18 -20.03 16.70
CA TRP A 184 15.90 -19.97 15.43
C TRP A 184 17.37 -19.56 15.62
N ASN A 185 17.60 -18.47 16.36
CA ASN A 185 18.94 -17.95 16.65
C ASN A 185 19.78 -18.91 17.50
N ALA A 186 19.14 -19.67 18.39
CA ALA A 186 19.79 -20.72 19.17
C ALA A 186 20.03 -22.02 18.39
N GLY A 187 19.63 -22.09 17.11
CA GLY A 187 19.76 -23.29 16.27
C GLY A 187 18.85 -24.45 16.67
N LYS A 188 17.80 -24.19 17.46
CA LYS A 188 16.81 -25.22 17.87
C LYS A 188 15.83 -25.55 16.74
N ILE A 189 15.55 -24.60 15.86
CA ILE A 189 14.81 -24.83 14.60
C ILE A 189 15.85 -24.98 13.49
N THR A 190 16.07 -26.21 13.04
CA THR A 190 17.07 -26.52 12.01
C THR A 190 16.47 -26.57 10.62
N GLU A 191 15.22 -27.00 10.49
CA GLU A 191 14.56 -27.17 9.20
C GLU A 191 13.67 -25.99 8.83
N ILE A 192 13.64 -25.64 7.54
CA ILE A 192 12.66 -24.68 7.01
C ILE A 192 11.27 -25.32 7.02
N GLY A 193 11.14 -26.54 6.50
CA GLY A 193 9.88 -27.26 6.40
C GLY A 193 9.03 -26.89 5.19
N HIS A 194 7.82 -27.43 5.17
CA HIS A 194 6.81 -27.13 4.17
C HIS A 194 5.42 -27.23 4.80
N LYS A 195 4.96 -26.11 5.34
CA LYS A 195 3.61 -25.93 5.88
C LYS A 195 2.99 -24.72 5.20
N GLU A 196 1.85 -24.94 4.57
CA GLU A 196 1.10 -23.85 3.93
C GLU A 196 0.61 -22.84 4.98
N PRO A 197 0.79 -21.54 4.73
CA PRO A 197 0.19 -20.50 5.57
C PRO A 197 -1.33 -20.46 5.35
N PRO A 198 -2.11 -19.91 6.31
CA PRO A 198 -3.50 -19.58 6.04
C PRO A 198 -3.61 -18.53 4.91
N GLU A 199 -4.75 -18.46 4.23
CA GLU A 199 -5.02 -17.41 3.23
C GLU A 199 -5.02 -16.01 3.87
N HIS A 200 -5.52 -15.94 5.11
CA HIS A 200 -5.59 -14.71 5.88
C HIS A 200 -5.19 -14.96 7.34
N PRO A 201 -4.41 -14.08 7.99
CA PRO A 201 -4.03 -14.23 9.38
C PRO A 201 -5.26 -14.11 10.29
N SER A 202 -5.22 -14.84 11.40
CA SER A 202 -6.28 -14.78 12.40
C SER A 202 -6.23 -13.46 13.18
N ARG A 203 -7.41 -13.03 13.61
CA ARG A 203 -7.65 -11.86 14.47
C ARG A 203 -8.68 -12.25 15.52
N MET A 204 -8.66 -11.59 16.67
CA MET A 204 -9.72 -11.80 17.68
C MET A 204 -11.09 -11.36 17.15
N GLU A 205 -12.13 -12.11 17.48
CA GLU A 205 -13.51 -11.84 17.03
C GLU A 205 -14.06 -10.49 17.52
N ASN A 206 -13.55 -9.98 18.65
CA ASN A 206 -13.94 -8.70 19.21
C ASN A 206 -13.20 -7.50 18.60
N LEU A 207 -12.26 -7.72 17.67
CA LEU A 207 -11.53 -6.65 17.00
C LEU A 207 -12.39 -6.03 15.91
N THR A 208 -12.69 -4.74 16.02
CA THR A 208 -13.47 -4.03 15.01
C THR A 208 -12.59 -3.70 13.81
N ILE A 209 -12.76 -4.43 12.71
CA ILE A 209 -12.04 -4.21 11.45
C ILE A 209 -12.90 -3.34 10.53
N VAL A 210 -12.30 -2.30 9.98
CA VAL A 210 -12.93 -1.41 9.00
C VAL A 210 -12.08 -1.32 7.73
N GLN A 211 -12.74 -1.00 6.62
CA GLN A 211 -12.08 -0.83 5.34
C GLN A 211 -11.06 0.33 5.37
N PRO A 212 -10.00 0.28 4.54
CA PRO A 212 -9.00 1.34 4.47
C PRO A 212 -9.66 2.71 4.22
N GLY A 213 -9.24 3.71 5.00
CA GLY A 213 -9.73 5.09 4.87
C GLY A 213 -11.02 5.43 5.63
N GLN A 214 -11.66 4.46 6.28
CA GLN A 214 -12.80 4.71 7.19
C GLN A 214 -12.37 5.20 8.59
N ILE A 215 -11.07 5.15 8.92
CA ILE A 215 -10.52 5.59 10.21
C ILE A 215 -9.96 7.00 10.07
N LYS A 216 -10.50 7.95 10.83
CA LYS A 216 -9.89 9.28 10.98
C LYS A 216 -8.59 9.14 11.78
N ARG A 217 -7.44 9.25 11.11
CA ARG A 217 -6.13 9.30 11.77
C ARG A 217 -6.01 10.59 12.58
N GLY A 218 -5.45 10.48 13.78
CA GLY A 218 -5.19 11.64 14.62
C GLY A 218 -4.12 12.57 14.02
N LYS A 219 -4.23 13.89 14.23
CA LYS A 219 -3.20 14.89 13.88
C LYS A 219 -2.05 15.03 14.91
N GLY A 220 -2.12 14.32 16.04
CA GLY A 220 -1.15 14.30 17.15
C GLY A 220 -1.26 15.45 18.16
N GLY A 221 -2.12 16.44 17.92
CA GLY A 221 -2.21 17.65 18.77
C GLY A 221 -2.88 17.43 20.14
N THR A 222 -3.79 16.47 20.26
CA THR A 222 -4.51 16.16 21.52
C THR A 222 -4.15 14.77 22.02
N LEU A 223 -4.41 14.46 23.31
CA LEU A 223 -4.18 13.12 23.85
C LEU A 223 -4.93 12.04 23.06
N THR A 224 -6.24 12.23 22.81
CA THR A 224 -7.04 11.32 21.98
C THR A 224 -6.43 11.12 20.61
N SER A 225 -5.92 12.20 20.01
CA SER A 225 -5.30 12.14 18.70
C SER A 225 -3.94 11.42 18.72
N ARG A 226 -3.18 11.50 19.81
CA ARG A 226 -1.92 10.76 19.99
C ARG A 226 -2.18 9.27 20.17
N ILE A 227 -3.19 8.92 20.98
CA ILE A 227 -3.65 7.54 21.15
C ILE A 227 -4.06 6.94 19.79
N ALA A 228 -4.86 7.67 19.00
CA ALA A 228 -5.27 7.20 17.67
C ALA A 228 -4.09 6.94 16.71
N LEU A 229 -3.05 7.79 16.76
CA LEU A 229 -1.85 7.59 15.94
C LEU A 229 -1.06 6.35 16.38
N LEU A 230 -0.80 6.21 17.68
CA LEU A 230 -0.05 5.07 18.22
C LEU A 230 -0.80 3.75 18.02
N HIS A 231 -2.12 3.76 18.13
CA HIS A 231 -2.96 2.59 17.86
C HIS A 231 -2.94 2.20 16.39
N SER A 232 -3.00 3.18 15.47
CA SER A 232 -2.84 2.92 14.04
C SER A 232 -1.45 2.35 13.70
N LEU A 233 -0.38 2.81 14.36
CA LEU A 233 0.95 2.24 14.21
C LEU A 233 0.99 0.81 14.74
N ALA A 234 0.44 0.55 15.93
CA ALA A 234 0.39 -0.81 16.49
C ALA A 234 -0.36 -1.79 15.58
N ASN A 235 -1.38 -1.31 14.86
CA ASN A 235 -2.06 -2.10 13.84
C ASN A 235 -1.16 -2.41 12.64
N ILE A 236 -0.35 -1.45 12.19
CA ILE A 236 0.64 -1.65 11.12
C ILE A 236 1.68 -2.69 11.56
N GLU A 237 2.21 -2.58 12.78
CA GLU A 237 3.18 -3.56 13.31
C GLU A 237 2.60 -4.98 13.38
N GLN A 238 1.33 -5.14 13.78
CA GLN A 238 0.66 -6.45 13.75
C GLN A 238 0.57 -7.03 12.34
N TRP A 239 0.32 -6.20 11.33
CA TRP A 239 0.39 -6.62 9.94
C TRP A 239 1.83 -6.94 9.50
N ALA A 240 2.82 -6.17 9.95
CA ALA A 240 4.22 -6.39 9.60
C ALA A 240 4.76 -7.73 10.16
N ILE A 241 4.36 -8.11 11.39
CA ILE A 241 4.60 -9.45 11.94
C ILE A 241 4.03 -10.52 11.00
N ASP A 242 2.76 -10.39 10.61
CA ASP A 242 2.11 -11.37 9.73
C ASP A 242 2.77 -11.43 8.35
N LEU A 243 3.08 -10.30 7.74
CA LEU A 243 3.73 -10.21 6.43
C LEU A 243 5.10 -10.89 6.43
N SER A 244 5.86 -10.72 7.51
CA SER A 244 7.17 -11.34 7.70
C SER A 244 7.10 -12.85 7.88
N TRP A 245 6.09 -13.36 8.59
CA TRP A 245 5.87 -14.82 8.69
C TRP A 245 5.26 -15.42 7.42
N ASP A 246 4.43 -14.66 6.71
CA ASP A 246 3.81 -15.07 5.47
C ASP A 246 4.85 -15.30 4.38
N ILE A 247 5.79 -14.36 4.19
CA ILE A 247 6.83 -14.54 3.16
C ILE A 247 7.71 -15.77 3.46
N ILE A 248 7.97 -16.07 4.74
CA ILE A 248 8.70 -17.27 5.18
C ILE A 248 7.93 -18.54 4.80
N ALA A 249 6.65 -18.63 5.16
CA ALA A 249 5.85 -19.83 4.96
C ALA A 249 5.52 -20.04 3.47
N ARG A 250 5.04 -18.99 2.81
CA ARG A 250 4.51 -19.03 1.45
C ARG A 250 5.57 -19.32 0.40
N PHE A 251 6.79 -18.86 0.62
CA PHE A 251 7.89 -19.04 -0.33
C PHE A 251 8.95 -20.04 0.14
N ALA A 252 8.65 -20.87 1.15
CA ALA A 252 9.56 -21.90 1.67
C ALA A 252 10.05 -22.91 0.63
N THR A 253 9.21 -23.20 -0.38
CA THR A 253 9.51 -24.10 -1.49
C THR A 253 9.87 -23.39 -2.78
N PHE A 254 9.99 -22.06 -2.76
CA PHE A 254 10.40 -21.28 -3.92
C PHE A 254 11.75 -21.78 -4.44
N GLN A 255 11.83 -21.93 -5.75
CA GLN A 255 13.04 -22.28 -6.47
C GLN A 255 13.33 -21.20 -7.50
N LEU A 256 14.60 -20.79 -7.56
CA LEU A 256 15.11 -19.99 -8.65
C LEU A 256 14.96 -20.76 -9.98
N GLN A 257 15.06 -20.07 -11.10
CA GLN A 257 15.11 -20.71 -12.42
C GLN A 257 16.20 -21.78 -12.56
N SER A 258 17.28 -21.69 -11.78
CA SER A 258 18.34 -22.72 -11.70
C SER A 258 17.91 -24.02 -11.00
N GLY A 259 16.75 -24.04 -10.33
CA GLY A 259 16.28 -25.12 -9.47
C GLY A 259 16.79 -25.04 -8.02
N GLU A 260 17.70 -24.11 -7.73
CA GLU A 260 18.20 -23.85 -6.38
C GLU A 260 17.12 -23.22 -5.50
N ARG A 261 17.09 -23.62 -4.23
CA ARG A 261 16.19 -23.03 -3.22
C ARG A 261 16.76 -21.72 -2.69
N LEU A 262 15.90 -20.94 -2.05
CA LEU A 262 16.34 -19.79 -1.27
C LEU A 262 17.31 -20.23 -0.14
N PRO A 263 18.39 -19.49 0.08
CA PRO A 263 19.36 -19.80 1.12
C PRO A 263 18.77 -19.56 2.53
N ARG A 264 19.34 -20.21 3.56
CA ARG A 264 18.85 -20.12 4.95
C ARG A 264 18.84 -18.67 5.47
N GLU A 265 19.76 -17.86 4.98
CA GLU A 265 19.91 -16.45 5.31
C GLU A 265 18.66 -15.64 4.93
N PHE A 266 17.92 -16.02 3.88
CA PHE A 266 16.64 -15.38 3.51
C PHE A 266 15.66 -15.47 4.66
N PHE A 267 15.47 -16.69 5.16
CA PHE A 267 14.59 -16.95 6.29
C PHE A 267 15.10 -16.30 7.57
N SER A 268 16.42 -16.27 7.78
CA SER A 268 17.02 -15.65 8.97
C SER A 268 16.78 -14.14 9.01
N ASP A 269 16.88 -13.46 7.87
CA ASP A 269 16.61 -12.03 7.78
C ASP A 269 15.13 -11.74 8.06
N PHE A 270 14.18 -12.50 7.50
CA PHE A 270 12.76 -12.29 7.76
C PHE A 270 12.32 -12.73 9.17
N VAL A 271 12.99 -13.70 9.80
CA VAL A 271 12.81 -14.00 11.24
C VAL A 271 13.29 -12.84 12.09
N LYS A 272 14.38 -12.16 11.69
CA LYS A 272 14.83 -10.92 12.35
C LYS A 272 13.78 -9.82 12.21
N VAL A 273 13.33 -9.53 10.98
CA VAL A 273 12.28 -8.51 10.73
C VAL A 273 11.04 -8.82 11.57
N ALA A 274 10.50 -10.03 11.52
CA ALA A 274 9.33 -10.42 12.33
C ALA A 274 9.52 -10.15 13.83
N GLY A 275 10.70 -10.43 14.38
CA GLY A 275 11.01 -10.17 15.78
C GLY A 275 11.13 -8.69 16.12
N ASP A 276 11.68 -7.89 15.21
CA ASP A 276 11.73 -6.43 15.32
C ASP A 276 10.31 -5.84 15.28
N GLU A 277 9.43 -6.28 14.38
CA GLU A 277 8.01 -5.83 14.36
C GLU A 277 7.24 -6.23 15.61
N ALA A 278 7.48 -7.45 16.12
CA ALA A 278 6.91 -7.87 17.40
C ALA A 278 7.40 -6.99 18.57
N LYS A 279 8.67 -6.55 18.54
CA LYS A 279 9.22 -5.60 19.52
C LYS A 279 8.56 -4.22 19.36
N HIS A 280 8.38 -3.73 18.13
CA HIS A 280 7.72 -2.45 17.85
C HIS A 280 6.29 -2.44 18.37
N TYR A 281 5.52 -3.49 18.07
CA TYR A 281 4.17 -3.66 18.60
C TYR A 281 4.14 -3.61 20.12
N CYS A 282 5.02 -4.36 20.81
CA CYS A 282 5.08 -4.37 22.27
C CYS A 282 5.41 -2.99 22.86
N LEU A 283 6.31 -2.22 22.23
CA LEU A 283 6.64 -0.86 22.66
C LEU A 283 5.43 0.09 22.51
N LEU A 284 4.72 0.00 21.39
CA LEU A 284 3.53 0.80 21.12
C LEU A 284 2.38 0.43 22.06
N GLU A 285 2.13 -0.86 22.29
CA GLU A 285 1.08 -1.32 23.20
C GLU A 285 1.34 -0.88 24.64
N LYS A 286 2.58 -1.03 25.11
CA LYS A 286 2.98 -0.49 26.41
C LYS A 286 2.70 1.01 26.49
N ARG A 287 3.04 1.76 25.44
CA ARG A 287 2.80 3.22 25.40
C ARG A 287 1.30 3.55 25.39
N LEU A 288 0.47 2.77 24.69
CA LEU A 288 -0.99 2.93 24.70
C LEU A 288 -1.56 2.73 26.11
N VAL A 289 -1.11 1.70 26.82
CA VAL A 289 -1.52 1.42 28.21
C VAL A 289 -1.14 2.56 29.15
N GLU A 290 0.08 3.11 29.02
CA GLU A 290 0.52 4.28 29.79
C GLU A 290 -0.34 5.53 29.54
N LEU A 291 -0.94 5.65 28.35
CA LEU A 291 -1.84 6.73 27.97
C LEU A 291 -3.32 6.44 28.29
N GLY A 292 -3.62 5.29 28.92
CA GLY A 292 -4.97 4.90 29.31
C GLY A 292 -5.80 4.26 28.20
N SER A 293 -5.16 3.69 27.18
CA SER A 293 -5.77 2.95 26.07
C SER A 293 -5.17 1.54 25.95
N HIS A 294 -5.57 0.78 24.94
CA HIS A 294 -4.99 -0.53 24.59
C HIS A 294 -5.21 -0.81 23.10
N PHE A 295 -4.49 -1.78 22.53
CA PHE A 295 -4.73 -2.25 21.18
C PHE A 295 -6.13 -2.86 21.06
N GLY A 296 -6.82 -2.58 19.95
CA GLY A 296 -8.24 -2.92 19.76
C GLY A 296 -9.25 -1.98 20.45
N ALA A 297 -8.81 -0.99 21.25
CA ALA A 297 -9.72 0.03 21.81
C ALA A 297 -10.34 0.95 20.75
N LEU A 298 -9.67 1.08 19.60
CA LEU A 298 -10.14 1.77 18.40
C LEU A 298 -10.25 0.77 17.24
N PRO A 299 -11.06 1.06 16.20
CA PRO A 299 -11.11 0.24 15.01
C PRO A 299 -9.75 0.10 14.33
N VAL A 300 -9.51 -1.03 13.67
CA VAL A 300 -8.29 -1.31 12.90
C VAL A 300 -8.61 -1.42 11.41
N HIS A 301 -7.61 -1.20 10.56
CA HIS A 301 -7.74 -1.39 9.11
C HIS A 301 -6.96 -2.63 8.63
N ASP A 302 -7.39 -3.20 7.51
CA ASP A 302 -6.83 -4.42 6.89
C ASP A 302 -6.01 -4.15 5.61
N GLY A 303 -5.87 -2.89 5.21
CA GLY A 303 -5.38 -2.53 3.87
C GLY A 303 -3.96 -2.98 3.49
N LEU A 304 -3.11 -3.37 4.43
CA LEU A 304 -1.76 -3.87 4.13
C LEU A 304 -1.77 -5.32 3.61
N TRP A 305 -2.76 -6.13 4.02
CA TRP A 305 -2.81 -7.54 3.62
C TRP A 305 -3.16 -7.73 2.15
N GLN A 306 -3.87 -6.78 1.54
CA GLN A 306 -4.22 -6.85 0.12
C GLN A 306 -2.98 -6.99 -0.78
N SER A 307 -1.89 -6.28 -0.45
CA SER A 307 -0.62 -6.43 -1.19
C SER A 307 -0.03 -7.83 -1.03
N ALA A 308 -0.24 -8.48 0.11
CA ALA A 308 0.19 -9.86 0.34
C ALA A 308 -0.60 -10.83 -0.55
N GLU A 309 -1.92 -10.67 -0.61
CA GLU A 309 -2.80 -11.47 -1.46
C GLU A 309 -2.46 -11.29 -2.94
N ASP A 310 -2.33 -10.05 -3.41
CA ASP A 310 -2.03 -9.71 -4.80
C ASP A 310 -0.67 -10.29 -5.25
N THR A 311 0.29 -10.40 -4.33
CA THR A 311 1.64 -10.93 -4.59
C THR A 311 1.86 -12.36 -4.08
N ALA A 312 0.81 -13.08 -3.65
CA ALA A 312 0.93 -14.40 -3.02
C ALA A 312 1.63 -15.46 -3.88
N HIS A 313 1.68 -15.24 -5.20
CA HIS A 313 2.25 -16.12 -6.20
C HIS A 313 3.59 -15.63 -6.78
N ASP A 314 4.07 -14.46 -6.36
CA ASP A 314 5.22 -13.78 -6.96
C ASP A 314 6.14 -13.22 -5.87
N LEU A 315 7.27 -13.89 -5.64
CA LEU A 315 8.24 -13.49 -4.61
C LEU A 315 8.90 -12.14 -4.90
N LEU A 316 9.21 -11.83 -6.17
CA LEU A 316 9.80 -10.54 -6.54
C LEU A 316 8.78 -9.42 -6.35
N GLY A 317 7.52 -9.65 -6.75
CA GLY A 317 6.41 -8.76 -6.45
C GLY A 317 6.24 -8.53 -4.94
N ARG A 318 6.27 -9.61 -4.14
CA ARG A 318 6.16 -9.54 -2.68
C ARG A 318 7.27 -8.68 -2.07
N LEU A 319 8.52 -8.93 -2.45
CA LEU A 319 9.66 -8.17 -1.97
C LEU A 319 9.57 -6.69 -2.38
N ALA A 320 9.22 -6.41 -3.64
CA ALA A 320 9.10 -5.04 -4.13
C ALA A 320 8.01 -4.25 -3.42
N ILE A 321 6.81 -4.82 -3.27
CA ILE A 321 5.67 -4.08 -2.71
C ILE A 321 5.74 -4.03 -1.19
N VAL A 322 5.88 -5.18 -0.54
CA VAL A 322 5.82 -5.23 0.92
C VAL A 322 7.13 -4.74 1.51
N HIS A 323 8.24 -5.37 1.16
CA HIS A 323 9.51 -5.17 1.88
C HIS A 323 10.38 -4.03 1.34
N MET A 324 9.97 -3.37 0.25
CA MET A 324 10.67 -2.21 -0.28
C MET A 324 9.76 -0.98 -0.36
N VAL A 325 8.54 -1.07 -0.89
CA VAL A 325 7.62 0.08 -0.97
C VAL A 325 6.97 0.39 0.38
N HIS A 326 6.34 -0.59 1.04
CA HIS A 326 5.63 -0.35 2.31
C HIS A 326 6.59 -0.07 3.46
N GLU A 327 7.68 -0.83 3.62
CA GLU A 327 8.69 -0.54 4.66
C GLU A 327 9.32 0.84 4.45
N ALA A 328 9.66 1.22 3.21
CA ALA A 328 10.23 2.54 2.95
C ALA A 328 9.22 3.66 3.20
N ARG A 329 7.90 3.38 3.12
CA ARG A 329 6.87 4.33 3.51
C ARG A 329 6.89 4.58 5.02
N GLY A 330 7.24 3.58 5.84
CA GLY A 330 7.55 3.77 7.25
C GLY A 330 8.63 4.84 7.44
N LEU A 331 9.76 4.72 6.74
CA LEU A 331 10.88 5.68 6.83
C LEU A 331 10.49 7.13 6.48
N ASP A 332 9.56 7.32 5.55
CA ASP A 332 9.11 8.64 5.09
C ASP A 332 8.28 9.37 6.14
N VAL A 333 7.43 8.63 6.88
CA VAL A 333 6.39 9.20 7.74
C VAL A 333 6.88 9.39 9.17
N HIS A 334 7.73 8.48 9.66
CA HIS A 334 8.20 8.48 11.06
C HIS A 334 8.87 9.79 11.52
N PRO A 335 9.80 10.41 10.77
CA PRO A 335 10.46 11.63 11.24
C PRO A 335 9.50 12.78 11.53
N GLN A 336 8.48 12.97 10.69
CA GLN A 336 7.48 14.02 10.89
C GLN A 336 6.58 13.71 12.09
N MET A 337 6.20 12.43 12.28
CA MET A 337 5.41 12.02 13.44
C MET A 337 6.18 12.24 14.75
N LEU A 338 7.45 11.86 14.79
CA LEU A 338 8.34 12.08 15.94
C LEU A 338 8.38 13.57 16.32
N GLN A 339 8.62 14.46 15.35
CA GLN A 339 8.64 15.91 15.60
C GLN A 339 7.32 16.42 16.15
N ARG A 340 6.18 15.89 15.67
CA ARG A 340 4.85 16.24 16.22
C ARG A 340 4.69 15.80 17.68
N PHE A 341 5.14 14.60 18.05
CA PHE A 341 5.10 14.15 19.45
C PHE A 341 5.97 15.03 20.36
N LEU A 342 7.19 15.35 19.91
CA LEU A 342 8.09 16.24 20.66
C LEU A 342 7.50 17.65 20.85
N ALA A 343 6.91 18.22 19.79
CA ALA A 343 6.27 19.54 19.85
C ALA A 343 5.10 19.61 20.86
N GLN A 344 4.47 18.46 21.15
CA GLN A 344 3.40 18.35 22.15
C GLN A 344 3.90 17.88 23.53
N GLY A 345 5.22 17.82 23.74
CA GLY A 345 5.83 17.40 25.00
C GLY A 345 5.78 15.90 25.28
N ASP A 346 5.36 15.08 24.31
CA ASP A 346 5.24 13.63 24.46
C ASP A 346 6.55 12.92 24.12
N LYS A 347 7.53 13.07 25.02
CA LYS A 347 8.86 12.47 24.87
C LYS A 347 8.82 10.93 24.87
N GLY A 348 7.87 10.33 25.59
CA GLY A 348 7.75 8.87 25.68
C GLY A 348 7.37 8.25 24.34
N SER A 349 6.40 8.84 23.64
CA SER A 349 6.03 8.37 22.30
C SER A 349 7.10 8.65 21.26
N ALA A 350 7.80 9.79 21.35
CA ALA A 350 8.92 10.08 20.45
C ALA A 350 10.05 9.05 20.57
N GLN A 351 10.41 8.65 21.79
CA GLN A 351 11.43 7.62 22.04
C GLN A 351 11.06 6.25 21.44
N VAL A 352 9.78 5.87 21.50
CA VAL A 352 9.30 4.64 20.86
C VAL A 352 9.51 4.71 19.34
N LEU A 353 9.14 5.83 18.70
CA LEU A 353 9.32 6.00 17.26
C LEU A 353 10.79 6.07 16.82
N GLU A 354 11.70 6.57 17.67
CA GLU A 354 13.14 6.56 17.37
C GLU A 354 13.69 5.13 17.27
N VAL A 355 13.25 4.23 18.15
CA VAL A 355 13.62 2.81 18.10
C VAL A 355 13.10 2.20 16.80
N ILE A 356 11.80 2.33 16.54
CA ILE A 356 11.14 1.79 15.34
C ILE A 356 11.85 2.28 14.07
N TYR A 357 12.06 3.59 13.94
CA TYR A 357 12.73 4.19 12.78
C TYR A 357 14.13 3.61 12.53
N THR A 358 14.87 3.31 13.59
CA THR A 358 16.24 2.76 13.45
C THR A 358 16.22 1.35 12.89
N ASP A 359 15.27 0.53 13.34
CA ASP A 359 15.13 -0.87 12.92
C ASP A 359 14.57 -0.98 11.50
N GLU A 360 13.62 -0.10 11.14
CA GLU A 360 12.98 0.00 9.81
C GLU A 360 13.98 0.18 8.66
N ILE A 361 15.12 0.86 8.90
CA ILE A 361 16.20 0.98 7.91
C ILE A 361 16.71 -0.41 7.53
N THR A 362 16.80 -1.32 8.51
CA THR A 362 17.27 -2.70 8.28
C THR A 362 16.21 -3.57 7.59
N HIS A 363 14.93 -3.24 7.73
CA HIS A 363 13.82 -3.97 7.08
C HIS A 363 13.80 -3.69 5.59
N VAL A 364 13.87 -2.40 5.20
CA VAL A 364 14.04 -1.99 3.80
C VAL A 364 15.29 -2.60 3.18
N ALA A 365 16.40 -2.63 3.93
CA ALA A 365 17.65 -3.23 3.46
C ALA A 365 17.51 -4.74 3.23
N ALA A 366 16.74 -5.45 4.06
CA ALA A 366 16.46 -6.88 3.87
C ALA A 366 15.64 -7.14 2.60
N GLY A 367 14.58 -6.35 2.35
CA GLY A 367 13.80 -6.41 1.12
C GLY A 367 14.67 -6.19 -0.12
N LEU A 368 15.46 -5.10 -0.11
CA LEU A 368 16.37 -4.76 -1.20
C LEU A 368 17.44 -5.83 -1.45
N LYS A 369 18.03 -6.39 -0.38
CA LYS A 369 19.03 -7.46 -0.44
C LYS A 369 18.49 -8.68 -1.19
N TRP A 370 17.31 -9.18 -0.79
CA TRP A 370 16.75 -10.39 -1.39
C TRP A 370 16.18 -10.17 -2.79
N PHE A 371 15.62 -9.00 -3.05
CA PHE A 371 15.21 -8.61 -4.40
C PHE A 371 16.42 -8.60 -5.35
N THR A 372 17.52 -7.98 -4.93
CA THR A 372 18.77 -7.90 -5.69
C THR A 372 19.41 -9.29 -5.85
N TYR A 373 19.42 -10.11 -4.80
CA TYR A 373 19.92 -11.49 -4.87
C TYR A 373 19.19 -12.30 -5.95
N ILE A 374 17.86 -12.31 -5.93
CA ILE A 374 17.07 -13.08 -6.90
C ILE A 374 17.30 -12.54 -8.32
N CYS A 375 17.28 -11.21 -8.50
CA CYS A 375 17.56 -10.61 -9.81
C CYS A 375 18.93 -11.02 -10.35
N ASN A 376 19.98 -10.98 -9.52
CA ASN A 376 21.33 -11.38 -9.93
C ASN A 376 21.41 -12.87 -10.28
N MET A 377 20.80 -13.75 -9.48
CA MET A 377 20.79 -15.19 -9.74
C MET A 377 20.04 -15.54 -11.03
N GLU A 378 19.02 -14.76 -11.38
CA GLU A 378 18.22 -14.93 -12.59
C GLU A 378 18.66 -14.03 -13.76
N GLN A 379 19.81 -13.35 -13.64
CA GLN A 379 20.38 -12.47 -14.66
C GLN A 379 19.42 -11.36 -15.14
N ARG A 380 18.66 -10.79 -14.20
CA ARG A 380 17.74 -9.66 -14.41
C ARG A 380 18.37 -8.36 -13.94
N ASP A 381 18.10 -7.28 -14.66
CA ASP A 381 18.41 -5.93 -14.18
C ASP A 381 17.51 -5.57 -13.00
N CYS A 382 18.10 -5.15 -11.88
CA CYS A 382 17.37 -4.93 -10.64
C CYS A 382 16.39 -3.75 -10.74
N LEU A 383 16.85 -2.61 -11.26
CA LEU A 383 16.03 -1.39 -11.33
C LEU A 383 14.87 -1.56 -12.29
N SER A 384 15.13 -2.04 -13.51
CA SER A 384 14.09 -2.31 -14.50
C SER A 384 13.09 -3.34 -13.98
N THR A 385 13.54 -4.38 -13.26
CA THR A 385 12.61 -5.36 -12.69
C THR A 385 11.74 -4.70 -11.62
N PHE A 386 12.32 -3.89 -10.72
CA PHE A 386 11.55 -3.19 -9.70
C PHE A 386 10.53 -2.21 -10.31
N HIS A 387 10.95 -1.43 -11.32
CA HIS A 387 10.06 -0.50 -12.02
C HIS A 387 8.94 -1.20 -12.81
N GLN A 388 9.09 -2.50 -13.12
CA GLN A 388 8.01 -3.31 -13.69
C GLN A 388 7.10 -3.91 -12.59
N MET A 389 7.68 -4.39 -11.49
CA MET A 389 6.94 -5.02 -10.41
C MET A 389 6.05 -4.04 -9.66
N VAL A 390 6.51 -2.80 -9.44
CA VAL A 390 5.73 -1.81 -8.68
C VAL A 390 4.41 -1.48 -9.38
N PRO A 391 4.35 -1.00 -10.64
CA PRO A 391 3.09 -0.70 -11.30
C PRO A 391 2.19 -1.94 -11.53
N LEU A 392 2.78 -3.13 -11.59
CA LEU A 392 2.03 -4.37 -11.74
C LEU A 392 1.20 -4.72 -10.49
N HIS A 393 1.77 -4.48 -9.30
CA HIS A 393 1.22 -4.95 -8.02
C HIS A 393 0.83 -3.81 -7.06
N PHE A 394 1.19 -2.56 -7.35
CA PHE A 394 0.85 -1.38 -6.57
C PHE A 394 -0.07 -0.46 -7.37
N ARG A 395 -1.19 -0.07 -6.78
CA ARG A 395 -2.16 0.81 -7.44
C ARG A 395 -1.78 2.27 -7.20
N GLY A 396 -1.57 3.00 -8.29
CA GLY A 396 -1.20 4.41 -8.28
C GLY A 396 0.32 4.64 -8.19
N TYR A 397 0.71 5.86 -7.86
CA TYR A 397 2.10 6.31 -7.84
C TYR A 397 2.68 6.33 -6.42
N LEU A 398 4.00 6.23 -6.32
CA LEU A 398 4.70 6.47 -5.07
C LEU A 398 4.58 7.95 -4.70
N LYS A 399 4.16 8.23 -3.46
CA LYS A 399 3.82 9.59 -3.03
C LYS A 399 4.89 10.21 -2.13
N PRO A 400 5.43 11.40 -2.47
CA PRO A 400 6.26 12.16 -1.55
C PRO A 400 5.47 12.61 -0.29
N PRO A 401 6.13 13.12 0.76
CA PRO A 401 7.58 13.33 0.88
C PRO A 401 8.33 12.00 1.06
N PHE A 402 9.54 11.91 0.48
CA PHE A 402 10.44 10.78 0.70
C PHE A 402 11.53 11.16 1.70
N ASN A 403 11.86 10.24 2.60
CA ASN A 403 13.04 10.37 3.45
C ASN A 403 14.26 9.83 2.69
N THR A 404 14.85 10.69 1.85
CA THR A 404 15.99 10.33 0.98
C THR A 404 17.16 9.76 1.78
N GLU A 405 17.52 10.37 2.92
CA GLU A 405 18.63 9.91 3.75
C GLU A 405 18.36 8.57 4.43
N GLY A 406 17.13 8.36 4.95
CA GLY A 406 16.71 7.09 5.54
C GLY A 406 16.72 5.95 4.51
N ARG A 407 16.10 6.17 3.35
CA ARG A 407 16.07 5.20 2.24
C ARG A 407 17.49 4.88 1.73
N LYS A 408 18.34 5.90 1.58
CA LYS A 408 19.75 5.72 1.19
C LYS A 408 20.54 4.92 2.22
N SER A 409 20.27 5.11 3.52
CA SER A 409 20.91 4.32 4.59
C SER A 409 20.53 2.84 4.51
N ALA A 410 19.35 2.52 3.99
CA ALA A 410 18.92 1.15 3.68
C ALA A 410 19.48 0.61 2.34
N GLY A 411 20.20 1.45 1.57
CA GLY A 411 20.70 1.14 0.24
C GLY A 411 19.76 1.48 -0.92
N MET A 412 18.55 1.99 -0.62
CA MET A 412 17.56 2.35 -1.63
C MET A 412 17.74 3.80 -2.08
N THR A 413 18.52 3.99 -3.15
CA THR A 413 18.79 5.27 -3.81
C THR A 413 17.57 5.80 -4.58
N GLU A 414 17.61 7.07 -4.96
CA GLU A 414 16.51 7.77 -5.65
C GLU A 414 16.08 7.13 -6.98
N GLU A 415 17.01 6.49 -7.69
CA GLU A 415 16.74 5.74 -8.93
C GLU A 415 15.71 4.62 -8.76
N TRP A 416 15.53 4.09 -7.55
CA TRP A 416 14.54 3.05 -7.28
C TRP A 416 13.11 3.62 -7.33
N TYR A 417 12.87 4.79 -6.74
CA TYR A 417 11.51 5.25 -6.46
C TYR A 417 11.10 6.56 -7.14
N LEU A 418 12.03 7.45 -7.50
CA LEU A 418 11.68 8.69 -8.21
C LEU A 418 11.02 8.44 -9.57
N PRO A 419 11.43 7.45 -10.39
CA PRO A 419 10.74 7.15 -11.65
C PRO A 419 9.30 6.67 -11.50
N LEU A 420 8.90 6.28 -10.28
CA LEU A 420 7.59 5.73 -9.96
C LEU A 420 6.66 6.77 -9.29
N VAL A 421 7.09 8.04 -9.24
CA VAL A 421 6.23 9.16 -8.85
C VAL A 421 5.36 9.56 -10.03
N LYS A 422 4.25 10.26 -9.75
CA LYS A 422 3.38 10.78 -10.81
C LYS A 422 4.19 11.74 -11.70
N PRO A 423 4.19 11.54 -13.04
CA PRO A 423 4.80 12.50 -13.96
C PRO A 423 4.15 13.87 -13.76
N SER A 424 4.99 14.88 -13.54
CA SER A 424 4.59 16.29 -13.43
C SER A 424 4.01 16.87 -14.70
#